data_AF-A0A3Q3DB05-F1
#
_entry.id   AF-A0A3Q3DB05-F1
#
_cell.length_a   1.000
_cell.length_b   1.000
_cell.length_c   1.000
_cell.angle_alpha   90.00
_cell.angle_beta   90.00
_cell.angle_gamma   90.00
#
_symmetry.space_group_name_H-M   'P 1'
#
loop_
_entity.id
_entity.type
_entity.pdbx_description
1 polymer ?
#
loop_
_entity_poly.entity_id
_entity_poly.type
_entity_poly.pdbx_seq_one_letter_code
_entity_poly.pdbx_strand_id
1 'polypeptide(L)'
;MAKALFLVLYLVILGNVAFIHAAFPPSLIVDMVNIVLNNYCSPEKLAGLKEAIAAASGNTEILNIPDGESLSRVLSAGLQTTINDPRLKITYEPDFVPVVAPQMPALPPEQLVAMLQNAIKLDILEGNIGYMRIDHILGEAAADKIGQMLVDLVWNKVLPTSALIFDLRHTVSGDITGLSYIVSYFTAAESVIHIDSVYDRPSNTTTKLLSMATLLGERYDTTKPLIILTSKNTKGIAEDVAYCLQNLKRATVVGEKTAGGSVKVDQFKVGDTDFYVTLPTAKSINPITGSTWEQTGVTPDVQVNAEDALATAIKIVQLRVQVPAIIEGSAALIADNYAFEETGADVAAKLKGLLENGDYSRVVSKSGLEEKLSADLKTLSGDKNLKTTSNTPVLPPINYTPEMYIDLIKISFHTDIFENNIGYLRFDMFGDFEEVKTIAQIIVEHVWSKVVDTNAMIIDLRNNLGGPTTAIAGFCSYFFDADQQIVLDTLTDRQSGTTTELQTLPELTGTRYGSKKSLIILTSGATAGAAEEFVFIMKRLGRAMIVGEPTFGGAHPPKTFQVGASDVFLSIPTVHSDATLAPAWERSGIAPHIPVSAAAALETAKGILNKHLGAQK
;
A
#
# COMPACT_ATOMS: atom_id res chain seq x y z
N MET A 1 -4.11 29.59 27.08
CA MET A 1 -3.53 30.41 28.18
C MET A 1 -2.19 29.83 28.57
N ALA A 2 -1.21 30.67 28.88
CA ALA A 2 0.19 30.35 29.21
C ALA A 2 1.08 29.90 28.04
N LYS A 3 1.44 30.84 27.15
CA LYS A 3 2.73 30.90 26.42
C LYS A 3 2.89 32.21 25.61
N ALA A 4 2.41 33.32 26.17
CA ALA A 4 2.54 34.65 25.57
C ALA A 4 2.89 35.63 26.69
N LEU A 5 4.08 35.50 27.26
CA LEU A 5 4.58 36.45 28.26
C LEU A 5 6.11 36.34 28.43
N PHE A 6 6.89 36.46 27.36
CA PHE A 6 8.35 36.59 27.49
C PHE A 6 8.95 37.32 26.29
N LEU A 7 8.57 38.60 26.13
CA LEU A 7 9.47 39.62 25.57
C LEU A 7 8.93 41.05 25.84
N VAL A 8 8.56 41.35 27.08
CA VAL A 8 8.28 42.73 27.50
C VAL A 8 8.96 42.94 28.84
N LEU A 9 10.28 43.12 28.81
CA LEU A 9 11.00 43.71 29.94
C LEU A 9 12.38 44.16 29.48
N TYR A 10 12.51 45.39 29.00
CA TYR A 10 13.58 46.30 29.40
C TYR A 10 13.25 47.72 28.93
N LEU A 11 13.53 48.69 29.81
CA LEU A 11 13.44 50.16 29.66
C LEU A 11 12.11 50.82 30.04
N VAL A 12 11.94 51.00 31.35
CA VAL A 12 11.35 52.24 31.90
C VAL A 12 12.51 53.08 32.43
N ILE A 13 12.59 54.36 32.04
CA ILE A 13 12.80 55.53 32.92
C ILE A 13 13.03 56.82 32.07
N LEU A 14 12.29 57.87 32.49
CA LEU A 14 12.44 59.33 32.25
C LEU A 14 11.98 59.96 30.93
N GLY A 15 10.74 60.45 30.94
CA GLY A 15 10.44 61.89 30.90
C GLY A 15 10.88 62.69 29.68
N ASN A 16 9.96 62.88 28.73
CA ASN A 16 9.50 64.21 28.28
C ASN A 16 8.42 64.00 27.20
N VAL A 17 7.34 64.77 27.30
CA VAL A 17 6.27 64.83 26.30
C VAL A 17 6.85 65.50 25.05
N ALA A 18 7.44 64.72 24.17
CA ALA A 18 7.57 65.07 22.78
C ALA A 18 6.34 64.51 22.07
N PHE A 19 5.54 65.37 21.44
CA PHE A 19 4.58 64.94 20.43
C PHE A 19 5.39 64.36 19.26
N ILE A 20 5.71 63.08 19.33
CA ILE A 20 6.31 62.33 18.23
C ILE A 20 5.22 62.23 17.17
N HIS A 21 5.38 62.95 16.07
CA HIS A 21 4.56 62.71 14.89
C HIS A 21 4.83 61.27 14.44
N ALA A 22 3.81 60.42 14.50
CA ALA A 22 3.87 59.10 13.87
C ALA A 22 4.26 59.30 12.41
N ALA A 23 5.27 58.56 11.94
CA ALA A 23 5.77 58.69 10.56
C ALA A 23 4.70 58.29 9.52
N PHE A 24 3.72 57.48 9.93
CA PHE A 24 2.59 57.05 9.11
C PHE A 24 1.27 57.16 9.88
N PRO A 25 0.15 57.49 9.21
CA PRO A 25 -1.14 57.60 9.86
C PRO A 25 -1.66 56.21 10.28
N PRO A 26 -2.32 56.06 11.46
CA PRO A 26 -2.92 54.79 11.88
C PRO A 26 -3.93 54.20 10.89
N SER A 27 -4.55 55.03 10.04
CA SER A 27 -5.44 54.59 8.96
C SER A 27 -4.75 53.67 7.96
N LEU A 28 -3.43 53.79 7.76
CA LEU A 28 -2.66 52.95 6.86
C LEU A 28 -2.80 51.45 7.20
N ILE A 29 -2.71 51.12 8.49
CA ILE A 29 -2.84 49.74 8.98
C ILE A 29 -4.27 49.24 8.74
N VAL A 30 -5.27 50.09 8.97
CA VAL A 30 -6.69 49.77 8.73
C VAL A 30 -6.96 49.50 7.25
N ASP A 31 -6.37 50.28 6.35
CA ASP A 31 -6.54 50.14 4.90
C ASP A 31 -5.89 48.84 4.38
N MET A 32 -4.67 48.52 4.82
CA MET A 32 -4.01 47.24 4.53
C MET A 32 -4.86 46.04 4.96
N VAL A 33 -5.46 46.15 6.14
CA VAL A 33 -6.32 45.12 6.72
C VAL A 33 -7.59 44.91 5.92
N ASN A 34 -8.23 46.00 5.51
CA ASN A 34 -9.44 45.92 4.71
C ASN A 34 -9.14 45.20 3.39
N ILE A 35 -7.96 45.42 2.80
CA ILE A 35 -7.50 44.65 1.64
C ILE A 35 -7.42 43.15 1.99
N VAL A 36 -6.80 42.75 3.11
CA VAL A 36 -6.73 41.33 3.51
C VAL A 36 -8.12 40.72 3.74
N LEU A 37 -8.98 41.38 4.51
CA LEU A 37 -10.32 40.89 4.85
C LEU A 37 -11.22 40.70 3.63
N ASN A 38 -11.09 41.60 2.65
CA ASN A 38 -11.93 41.60 1.45
C ASN A 38 -11.42 40.67 0.35
N ASN A 39 -10.13 40.35 0.34
CA ASN A 39 -9.52 39.65 -0.80
C ASN A 39 -8.90 38.29 -0.45
N TYR A 40 -8.65 37.96 0.82
CA TYR A 40 -7.99 36.69 1.18
C TYR A 40 -8.88 35.47 0.95
N CYS A 41 -8.39 34.51 0.15
CA CYS A 41 -9.15 33.36 -0.34
C CYS A 41 -9.71 32.40 0.72
N SER A 42 -9.24 32.50 1.97
CA SER A 42 -9.63 31.64 3.09
C SER A 42 -10.12 32.47 4.28
N PRO A 43 -11.30 33.13 4.17
CA PRO A 43 -11.82 34.01 5.21
C PRO A 43 -11.99 33.31 6.57
N GLU A 44 -12.19 31.99 6.58
CA GLU A 44 -12.25 31.15 7.78
C GLU A 44 -10.98 31.20 8.64
N LYS A 45 -9.82 31.51 8.03
CA LYS A 45 -8.53 31.64 8.74
C LYS A 45 -8.29 33.05 9.30
N LEU A 46 -9.24 33.99 9.09
CA LEU A 46 -9.10 35.38 9.54
C LEU A 46 -9.70 35.62 10.94
N ALA A 47 -10.13 34.57 11.64
CA ALA A 47 -10.59 34.67 13.02
C ALA A 47 -9.47 35.19 13.94
N GLY A 48 -9.75 36.17 14.80
CA GLY A 48 -8.73 36.80 15.66
C GLY A 48 -7.91 37.89 14.97
N LEU A 49 -8.01 38.02 13.64
CA LEU A 49 -7.25 39.03 12.90
C LEU A 49 -7.70 40.44 13.31
N LYS A 50 -9.02 40.68 13.41
CA LYS A 50 -9.58 42.00 13.80
C LYS A 50 -9.09 42.45 15.17
N GLU A 51 -8.95 41.53 16.11
CA GLU A 51 -8.44 41.76 17.46
C GLU A 51 -6.93 42.05 17.46
N ALA A 52 -6.14 41.28 16.70
CA ALA A 52 -4.71 41.52 16.50
C ALA A 52 -4.44 42.89 15.84
N ILE A 53 -5.33 43.32 14.94
CA ILE A 53 -5.27 44.62 14.27
C ILE A 53 -5.61 45.75 15.23
N ALA A 54 -6.67 45.61 16.04
CA ALA A 54 -7.01 46.62 17.04
C ALA A 54 -5.84 46.84 18.03
N ALA A 55 -5.14 45.76 18.39
CA ALA A 55 -3.92 45.85 19.18
C ALA A 55 -2.75 46.52 18.43
N ALA A 56 -2.55 46.21 17.14
CA ALA A 56 -1.48 46.79 16.32
C ALA A 56 -1.68 48.29 16.05
N SER A 57 -2.90 48.71 15.72
CA SER A 57 -3.24 50.13 15.45
C SER A 57 -3.12 51.03 16.67
N GLY A 58 -3.13 50.46 17.89
CA GLY A 58 -2.89 51.17 19.15
C GLY A 58 -1.47 50.99 19.71
N ASN A 59 -0.60 50.24 19.03
CA ASN A 59 0.74 49.93 19.53
C ASN A 59 1.71 51.08 19.19
N THR A 60 2.16 51.79 20.24
CA THR A 60 3.08 52.93 20.10
C THR A 60 4.43 52.56 19.50
N GLU A 61 4.88 51.30 19.61
CA GLU A 61 6.12 50.86 18.97
C GLU A 61 5.96 50.73 17.45
N ILE A 62 4.81 50.25 16.97
CA ILE A 62 4.52 50.14 15.53
C ILE A 62 4.33 51.53 14.92
N LEU A 63 3.62 52.42 15.62
CA LEU A 63 3.34 53.79 15.17
C LEU A 63 4.60 54.68 15.11
N ASN A 64 5.65 54.32 15.85
CA ASN A 64 6.91 55.06 15.90
C ASN A 64 7.99 54.51 14.94
N ILE A 65 7.67 53.54 14.08
CA ILE A 65 8.60 53.04 13.07
C ILE A 65 8.85 54.16 12.03
N PRO A 66 10.11 54.59 11.81
CA PRO A 66 10.40 55.83 11.09
C PRO A 66 10.37 55.69 9.56
N ASP A 67 10.41 54.47 9.02
CA ASP A 67 10.55 54.20 7.59
C ASP A 67 9.62 53.08 7.11
N GLY A 68 9.23 53.15 5.83
CA GLY A 68 8.23 52.24 5.26
C GLY A 68 8.73 50.81 5.09
N GLU A 69 10.02 50.62 4.85
CA GLU A 69 10.64 49.31 4.72
C GLU A 69 10.55 48.54 6.05
N SER A 70 10.98 49.16 7.15
CA SER A 70 10.86 48.62 8.50
C SER A 70 9.42 48.33 8.88
N LEU A 71 8.49 49.24 8.54
CA LEU A 71 7.07 49.06 8.86
C LEU A 71 6.49 47.86 8.11
N SER A 72 6.77 47.73 6.81
CA SER A 72 6.31 46.60 5.98
C SER A 72 6.80 45.25 6.50
N ARG A 73 8.05 45.19 6.98
CA ARG A 73 8.66 43.99 7.57
C ARG A 73 7.99 43.60 8.89
N VAL A 74 7.74 44.57 9.78
CA VAL A 74 7.07 44.32 11.07
C VAL A 74 5.63 43.85 10.85
N LEU A 75 4.89 44.52 9.96
CA LEU A 75 3.50 44.15 9.66
C LEU A 75 3.41 42.78 8.97
N SER A 76 4.33 42.48 8.03
CA SER A 76 4.41 41.15 7.41
C SER A 76 4.70 40.04 8.42
N ALA A 77 5.63 40.26 9.35
CA ALA A 77 5.91 39.30 10.42
C ALA A 77 4.68 39.10 11.34
N GLY A 78 3.98 40.19 11.69
CA GLY A 78 2.75 40.14 12.47
C GLY A 78 1.66 39.31 11.78
N LEU A 79 1.42 39.54 10.49
CA LEU A 79 0.49 38.75 9.68
C LEU A 79 0.89 37.29 9.60
N GLN A 80 2.18 36.98 9.41
CA GLN A 80 2.66 35.60 9.37
C GLN A 80 2.40 34.87 10.70
N THR A 81 2.64 35.50 11.84
CA THR A 81 2.37 34.89 13.15
C THR A 81 0.89 34.65 13.43
N THR A 82 0.01 35.44 12.81
CA THR A 82 -1.44 35.40 13.06
C THR A 82 -2.15 34.45 12.09
N ILE A 83 -1.86 34.53 10.79
CA ILE A 83 -2.57 33.80 9.73
C ILE A 83 -1.79 32.56 9.28
N ASN A 84 -0.47 32.53 9.50
CA ASN A 84 0.43 31.46 9.10
C ASN A 84 0.32 31.07 7.61
N ASP A 85 0.24 32.07 6.73
CA ASP A 85 0.26 31.87 5.27
C ASP A 85 1.43 32.67 4.65
N PRO A 86 2.50 32.00 4.18
CA PRO A 86 3.72 32.65 3.69
C PRO A 86 3.51 33.45 2.38
N ARG A 87 2.34 33.34 1.77
CA ARG A 87 1.97 34.06 0.55
C ARG A 87 1.43 35.46 0.85
N LEU A 88 1.03 35.71 2.10
CA LEU A 88 0.54 37.01 2.56
C LEU A 88 1.72 37.89 2.97
N LYS A 89 1.94 38.99 2.25
CA LYS A 89 3.07 39.92 2.48
C LYS A 89 2.64 41.37 2.34
N ILE A 90 3.22 42.24 3.14
CA ILE A 90 3.16 43.69 2.98
C ILE A 90 4.53 44.16 2.51
N THR A 91 4.57 44.94 1.44
CA THR A 91 5.79 45.51 0.87
C THR A 91 5.67 47.03 0.76
N TYR A 92 6.82 47.71 0.76
CA TYR A 92 6.96 49.14 0.51
C TYR A 92 7.76 49.32 -0.78
N GLU A 93 7.12 49.84 -1.84
CA GLU A 93 7.63 49.85 -3.21
C GLU A 93 7.39 51.23 -3.88
N PRO A 94 8.19 52.26 -3.53
CA PRO A 94 7.98 53.65 -4.00
C PRO A 94 8.21 53.84 -5.50
N ASP A 95 9.05 53.01 -6.11
CA ASP A 95 9.36 53.05 -7.54
C ASP A 95 8.62 51.95 -8.34
N PHE A 96 7.56 51.36 -7.78
CA PHE A 96 6.83 50.30 -8.47
C PHE A 96 6.11 50.80 -9.72
N VAL A 97 6.53 50.27 -10.86
CA VAL A 97 5.84 50.43 -12.14
C VAL A 97 5.24 49.07 -12.51
N PRO A 98 3.90 48.95 -12.61
CA PRO A 98 3.29 47.70 -13.06
C PRO A 98 3.85 47.28 -14.41
N VAL A 99 4.28 46.03 -14.51
CA VAL A 99 4.71 45.46 -15.80
C VAL A 99 3.47 45.34 -16.68
N VAL A 100 3.30 46.27 -17.61
CA VAL A 100 2.28 46.16 -18.66
C VAL A 100 2.80 45.15 -19.67
N ALA A 101 2.07 44.04 -19.85
CA ALA A 101 2.43 43.05 -20.85
C ALA A 101 2.51 43.73 -22.24
N PRO A 102 3.64 43.61 -22.95
CA PRO A 102 3.78 44.27 -24.24
C PRO A 102 2.72 43.72 -25.21
N GLN A 103 2.01 44.62 -25.90
CA GLN A 103 1.16 44.23 -27.01
C GLN A 103 2.06 43.77 -28.17
N MET A 104 2.27 42.46 -28.27
CA MET A 104 3.01 41.90 -29.38
C MET A 104 2.10 41.79 -30.62
N PRO A 105 2.62 42.11 -31.83
CA PRO A 105 1.91 41.84 -33.06
C PRO A 105 1.64 40.35 -33.21
N ALA A 106 0.61 39.99 -33.98
CA ALA A 106 0.32 38.58 -34.26
C ALA A 106 1.54 37.90 -34.92
N LEU A 107 1.99 36.81 -34.34
CA LEU A 107 3.13 36.06 -34.86
C LEU A 107 2.73 35.29 -36.13
N PRO A 108 3.59 35.26 -37.16
CA PRO A 108 3.41 34.40 -38.33
C PRO A 108 3.31 32.92 -37.92
N PRO A 109 2.57 32.08 -38.68
CA PRO A 109 2.42 30.66 -38.39
C PRO A 109 3.75 29.90 -38.18
N GLU A 110 4.79 30.22 -38.96
CA GLU A 110 6.10 29.56 -38.84
C GLU A 110 6.79 29.85 -37.50
N GLN A 111 6.65 31.07 -36.97
CA GLN A 111 7.20 31.43 -35.67
C GLN A 111 6.42 30.76 -34.53
N LEU A 112 5.09 30.63 -34.67
CA LEU A 112 4.26 29.87 -33.73
C LEU A 112 4.66 28.39 -33.69
N VAL A 113 4.90 27.77 -34.85
CA VAL A 113 5.41 26.39 -34.93
C VAL A 113 6.76 26.26 -34.22
N ALA A 114 7.70 27.17 -34.47
CA ALA A 114 9.02 27.13 -33.82
C ALA A 114 8.92 27.29 -32.28
N MET A 115 8.02 28.15 -31.80
CA MET A 115 7.75 28.29 -30.37
C MET A 115 7.17 26.99 -29.77
N LEU A 116 6.21 26.37 -30.46
CA LEU A 116 5.63 25.10 -30.02
C LEU A 116 6.66 23.97 -30.00
N GLN A 117 7.55 23.89 -30.99
CA GLN A 117 8.64 22.92 -31.02
C GLN A 117 9.64 23.08 -29.87
N ASN A 118 9.83 24.31 -29.37
CA ASN A 118 10.68 24.58 -28.21
C ASN A 118 9.96 24.31 -26.88
N ALA A 119 8.65 24.57 -26.82
CA ALA A 119 7.85 24.42 -25.59
C ALA A 119 7.32 23.00 -25.36
N ILE A 120 7.25 22.18 -26.42
CA ILE A 120 6.73 20.82 -26.40
C ILE A 120 7.79 19.87 -26.96
N LYS A 121 8.21 18.90 -26.14
CA LYS A 121 9.09 17.81 -26.60
C LYS A 121 8.25 16.54 -26.76
N LEU A 122 8.41 15.89 -27.90
CA LEU A 122 7.73 14.64 -28.25
C LEU A 122 8.73 13.56 -28.62
N ASP A 123 8.43 12.34 -28.18
CA ASP A 123 9.17 11.14 -28.57
C ASP A 123 8.24 9.91 -28.53
N ILE A 124 8.59 8.87 -29.28
CA ILE A 124 7.97 7.54 -29.16
C ILE A 124 9.06 6.57 -28.74
N LEU A 125 9.02 6.19 -27.47
CA LEU A 125 10.01 5.33 -26.86
C LEU A 125 9.78 3.86 -27.26
N GLU A 126 10.79 3.03 -26.97
CA GLU A 126 10.72 1.59 -27.17
C GLU A 126 9.46 0.99 -26.51
N GLY A 127 8.80 0.05 -27.20
CA GLY A 127 7.51 -0.51 -26.76
C GLY A 127 6.28 0.32 -27.14
N ASN A 128 6.43 1.28 -28.07
CA ASN A 128 5.35 2.18 -28.53
C ASN A 128 4.79 3.04 -27.39
N ILE A 129 5.67 3.58 -26.53
CA ILE A 129 5.30 4.44 -25.41
C ILE A 129 5.47 5.90 -25.84
N GLY A 130 4.38 6.66 -25.88
CA GLY A 130 4.44 8.10 -26.13
C GLY A 130 5.11 8.83 -24.97
N TYR A 131 6.00 9.75 -25.28
CA TYR A 131 6.55 10.72 -24.35
C TYR A 131 6.18 12.12 -24.82
N MET A 132 5.54 12.89 -23.93
CA MET A 132 5.16 14.27 -24.19
C MET A 132 5.54 15.12 -23.00
N ARG A 133 6.39 16.12 -23.22
CA ARG A 133 6.72 17.16 -22.23
C ARG A 133 6.11 18.47 -22.68
N ILE A 134 5.52 19.21 -21.74
CA ILE A 134 5.09 20.59 -21.96
C ILE A 134 5.68 21.49 -20.87
N ASP A 135 6.19 22.65 -21.25
CA ASP A 135 6.78 23.59 -20.29
C ASP A 135 5.79 24.67 -19.82
N HIS A 136 4.62 24.74 -20.46
CA HIS A 136 3.55 25.68 -20.14
C HIS A 136 2.16 25.10 -20.42
N ILE A 137 1.19 25.32 -19.52
CA ILE A 137 -0.22 24.94 -19.76
C ILE A 137 -0.92 26.05 -20.56
N LEU A 138 -1.27 25.75 -21.82
CA LEU A 138 -1.97 26.70 -22.69
C LEU A 138 -3.44 26.87 -22.28
N GLY A 139 -3.92 28.13 -22.27
CA GLY A 139 -5.32 28.46 -22.01
C GLY A 139 -6.21 28.39 -23.24
N GLU A 140 -7.52 28.58 -23.01
CA GLU A 140 -8.58 28.54 -24.03
C GLU A 140 -8.30 29.47 -25.23
N ALA A 141 -7.92 30.72 -24.98
CA ALA A 141 -7.63 31.68 -26.06
C ALA A 141 -6.45 31.27 -26.97
N ALA A 142 -5.51 30.48 -26.44
CA ALA A 142 -4.44 29.89 -27.25
C ALA A 142 -4.95 28.65 -27.99
N ALA A 143 -5.71 27.79 -27.33
CA ALA A 143 -6.34 26.62 -27.94
C ALA A 143 -7.23 27.00 -29.13
N ASP A 144 -7.97 28.10 -29.08
CA ASP A 144 -8.79 28.59 -30.20
C ASP A 144 -7.97 28.98 -31.43
N LYS A 145 -6.77 29.53 -31.22
CA LYS A 145 -5.92 30.05 -32.30
C LYS A 145 -5.04 28.99 -32.93
N ILE A 146 -4.49 28.09 -32.13
CA ILE A 146 -3.49 27.11 -32.55
C ILE A 146 -3.89 25.66 -32.26
N GLY A 147 -5.12 25.39 -31.82
CA GLY A 147 -5.60 24.06 -31.46
C GLY A 147 -5.47 23.04 -32.58
N GLN A 148 -5.84 23.40 -33.81
CA GLN A 148 -5.71 22.49 -34.97
C GLN A 148 -4.26 22.12 -35.23
N MET A 149 -3.35 23.09 -35.11
CA MET A 149 -1.91 22.86 -35.25
C MET A 149 -1.37 21.95 -34.14
N LEU A 150 -1.85 22.10 -32.90
CA LEU A 150 -1.50 21.19 -31.80
C LEU A 150 -2.00 19.77 -32.08
N VAL A 151 -3.21 19.61 -32.60
CA VAL A 151 -3.75 18.29 -32.98
C VAL A 151 -2.84 17.63 -34.03
N ASP A 152 -2.54 18.35 -35.10
CA ASP A 152 -1.79 17.80 -36.24
C ASP A 152 -0.31 17.53 -35.92
N LEU A 153 0.34 18.44 -35.18
CA LEU A 153 1.79 18.35 -34.94
C LEU A 153 2.16 17.59 -33.67
N VAL A 154 1.24 17.50 -32.69
CA VAL A 154 1.49 16.93 -31.37
C VAL A 154 0.59 15.73 -31.14
N TRP A 155 -0.71 15.94 -31.09
CA TRP A 155 -1.65 14.95 -30.57
C TRP A 155 -1.74 13.71 -31.45
N ASN A 156 -1.87 13.87 -32.76
CA ASN A 156 -1.98 12.76 -33.71
C ASN A 156 -0.75 11.84 -33.72
N LYS A 157 0.41 12.31 -33.22
CA LYS A 157 1.62 11.48 -33.11
C LYS A 157 1.62 10.58 -31.87
N VAL A 158 1.03 11.04 -30.76
CA VAL A 158 0.96 10.27 -29.51
C VAL A 158 -0.31 9.45 -29.39
N LEU A 159 -1.38 9.82 -30.11
CA LEU A 159 -2.65 9.08 -30.10
C LEU A 159 -2.52 7.56 -30.36
N PRO A 160 -1.71 7.07 -31.32
CA PRO A 160 -1.59 5.63 -31.60
C PRO A 160 -0.69 4.87 -30.61
N THR A 161 -0.06 5.54 -29.63
CA THR A 161 0.84 4.86 -28.68
C THR A 161 0.07 3.95 -27.72
N SER A 162 0.73 2.96 -27.13
CA SER A 162 0.13 2.01 -26.19
C SER A 162 0.00 2.57 -24.77
N ALA A 163 0.87 3.51 -24.41
CA ALA A 163 0.91 4.22 -23.13
C ALA A 163 1.48 5.63 -23.34
N LEU A 164 1.16 6.57 -22.44
CA LEU A 164 1.67 7.94 -22.49
C LEU A 164 2.37 8.31 -21.17
N ILE A 165 3.59 8.79 -21.29
CA ILE A 165 4.34 9.47 -20.23
C ILE A 165 4.22 10.98 -20.49
N PHE A 166 3.52 11.67 -19.59
CA PHE A 166 3.28 13.11 -19.64
C PHE A 166 4.19 13.83 -18.65
N ASP A 167 5.22 14.49 -19.16
CA ASP A 167 6.29 15.05 -18.37
C ASP A 167 6.03 16.51 -18.00
N LEU A 168 5.73 16.73 -16.72
CA LEU A 168 5.49 18.05 -16.13
C LEU A 168 6.64 18.51 -15.21
N ARG A 169 7.80 17.83 -15.25
CA ARG A 169 8.93 18.12 -14.35
C ARG A 169 9.47 19.54 -14.49
N HIS A 170 9.25 20.18 -15.64
CA HIS A 170 9.74 21.52 -15.96
C HIS A 170 8.62 22.56 -16.09
N THR A 171 7.36 22.16 -15.88
CA THR A 171 6.21 23.05 -16.06
C THR A 171 6.02 23.93 -14.82
N VAL A 172 6.29 25.23 -14.97
CA VAL A 172 6.25 26.21 -13.87
C VAL A 172 5.18 27.28 -14.03
N SER A 173 4.45 27.27 -15.15
CA SER A 173 3.48 28.29 -15.53
C SER A 173 2.34 27.69 -16.35
N GLY A 174 1.21 28.37 -16.35
CA GLY A 174 0.03 27.90 -17.08
C GLY A 174 -1.21 28.73 -16.83
N ASP A 175 -2.18 28.60 -17.73
CA ASP A 175 -3.51 29.17 -17.62
C ASP A 175 -4.50 28.10 -17.12
N ILE A 176 -5.30 28.47 -16.12
CA ILE A 176 -6.28 27.58 -15.47
C ILE A 176 -7.33 27.03 -16.45
N THR A 177 -7.67 27.80 -17.50
CA THR A 177 -8.65 27.37 -18.51
C THR A 177 -8.16 26.15 -19.31
N GLY A 178 -6.84 25.93 -19.39
CA GLY A 178 -6.24 24.77 -20.04
C GLY A 178 -6.48 23.44 -19.32
N LEU A 179 -6.81 23.47 -18.02
CA LEU A 179 -7.06 22.27 -17.22
C LEU A 179 -8.21 21.43 -17.81
N SER A 180 -9.31 22.09 -18.19
CA SER A 180 -10.48 21.44 -18.79
C SER A 180 -10.13 20.70 -20.09
N TYR A 181 -9.26 21.29 -20.93
CA TYR A 181 -8.82 20.66 -22.18
C TYR A 181 -8.00 19.41 -21.91
N ILE A 182 -6.95 19.52 -21.09
CA ILE A 182 -6.03 18.41 -20.80
C ILE A 182 -6.79 17.22 -20.22
N VAL A 183 -7.59 17.46 -19.17
CA VAL A 183 -8.34 16.37 -18.51
C VAL A 183 -9.35 15.73 -19.46
N SER A 184 -9.97 16.52 -20.34
CA SER A 184 -10.90 15.99 -21.34
C SER A 184 -10.22 15.03 -22.31
N TYR A 185 -9.03 15.35 -22.85
CA TYR A 185 -8.32 14.42 -23.75
C TYR A 185 -8.01 13.06 -23.10
N PHE A 186 -8.00 12.96 -21.78
CA PHE A 186 -7.73 11.72 -21.04
C PHE A 186 -8.95 11.07 -20.40
N THR A 187 -10.17 11.59 -20.61
CA THR A 187 -11.38 11.06 -19.95
C THR A 187 -12.47 10.75 -20.96
N ALA A 188 -13.43 9.90 -20.59
CA ALA A 188 -14.54 9.52 -21.47
C ALA A 188 -15.47 10.72 -21.73
N ALA A 189 -16.10 10.76 -22.91
CA ALA A 189 -17.01 11.85 -23.29
C ALA A 189 -18.38 11.77 -22.62
N GLU A 190 -18.82 10.56 -22.27
CA GLU A 190 -20.20 10.25 -21.87
C GLU A 190 -20.60 10.82 -20.51
N SER A 191 -19.61 11.11 -19.65
CA SER A 191 -19.83 11.68 -18.33
C SER A 191 -19.06 12.98 -18.19
N VAL A 192 -19.79 14.09 -18.00
CA VAL A 192 -19.17 15.37 -17.64
C VAL A 192 -18.57 15.22 -16.24
N ILE A 193 -17.26 15.40 -16.15
CA ILE A 193 -16.50 15.32 -14.91
C ILE A 193 -16.42 16.72 -14.33
N HIS A 194 -16.77 16.86 -13.05
CA HIS A 194 -16.38 18.04 -12.29
C HIS A 194 -14.91 17.88 -11.93
N ILE A 195 -14.05 18.65 -12.61
CA ILE A 195 -12.59 18.52 -12.50
C ILE A 195 -12.12 19.24 -11.25
N ASP A 196 -12.47 20.52 -11.13
CA ASP A 196 -12.09 21.36 -10.00
C ASP A 196 -13.10 22.50 -9.77
N SER A 197 -13.03 23.16 -8.62
CA SER A 197 -13.72 24.43 -8.37
C SER A 197 -12.74 25.49 -7.92
N VAL A 198 -12.75 26.65 -8.56
CA VAL A 198 -11.92 27.80 -8.16
C VAL A 198 -12.82 28.83 -7.49
N TYR A 199 -12.60 29.07 -6.20
CA TYR A 199 -13.23 30.17 -5.47
C TYR A 199 -12.35 31.42 -5.58
N ASP A 200 -12.90 32.51 -6.12
CA ASP A 200 -12.27 33.84 -6.18
C ASP A 200 -12.96 34.76 -5.16
N ARG A 201 -12.18 35.22 -4.17
CA ARG A 201 -12.68 35.99 -3.03
C ARG A 201 -13.07 37.43 -3.38
N PRO A 202 -12.32 38.19 -4.21
CA PRO A 202 -12.70 39.56 -4.58
C PRO A 202 -14.08 39.63 -5.27
N SER A 203 -14.34 38.73 -6.21
CA SER A 203 -15.65 38.63 -6.87
C SER A 203 -16.70 37.87 -6.03
N ASN A 204 -16.24 37.11 -5.02
CA ASN A 204 -17.03 36.17 -4.24
C ASN A 204 -17.78 35.15 -5.11
N THR A 205 -17.09 34.61 -6.12
CA THR A 205 -17.64 33.64 -7.06
C THR A 205 -16.88 32.31 -6.99
N THR A 206 -17.58 31.22 -7.28
CA THR A 206 -16.96 29.90 -7.48
C THR A 206 -17.19 29.46 -8.91
N THR A 207 -16.10 29.33 -9.66
CA THR A 207 -16.11 28.83 -11.04
C THR A 207 -15.85 27.34 -11.03
N LYS A 208 -16.73 26.56 -11.67
CA LYS A 208 -16.52 25.12 -11.85
C LYS A 208 -15.77 24.87 -13.15
N LEU A 209 -14.73 24.04 -13.07
CA LEU A 209 -14.00 23.52 -14.22
C LEU A 209 -14.55 22.14 -14.54
N LEU A 210 -15.09 21.97 -15.74
CA LEU A 210 -15.78 20.75 -16.18
C LEU A 210 -15.08 20.14 -17.39
N SER A 211 -15.16 18.82 -17.53
CA SER A 211 -14.73 18.19 -18.78
C SER A 211 -15.64 18.61 -19.94
N MET A 212 -15.05 18.69 -21.13
CA MET A 212 -15.73 19.06 -22.36
C MET A 212 -16.33 17.81 -22.99
N ALA A 213 -17.53 17.90 -23.59
CA ALA A 213 -18.12 16.77 -24.31
C ALA A 213 -17.45 16.56 -25.68
N THR A 214 -17.21 17.65 -26.41
CA THR A 214 -16.60 17.65 -27.75
C THR A 214 -15.18 18.23 -27.68
N LEU A 215 -14.26 17.61 -28.40
CA LEU A 215 -12.87 18.05 -28.55
C LEU A 215 -12.53 18.15 -30.04
N LEU A 216 -11.50 18.94 -30.36
CA LEU A 216 -11.02 19.08 -31.73
C LEU A 216 -10.34 17.80 -32.25
N GLY A 217 -9.50 17.17 -31.41
CA GLY A 217 -8.90 15.87 -31.68
C GLY A 217 -9.62 14.71 -30.98
N GLU A 218 -9.24 13.48 -31.34
CA GLU A 218 -9.75 12.27 -30.69
C GLU A 218 -9.28 12.16 -29.23
N ARG A 219 -10.03 11.44 -28.38
CA ARG A 219 -9.61 11.21 -26.99
C ARG A 219 -8.56 10.11 -26.90
N TYR A 220 -7.67 10.22 -25.92
CA TYR A 220 -6.78 9.14 -25.57
C TYR A 220 -7.55 8.09 -24.79
N ASP A 221 -7.50 6.86 -25.30
CA ASP A 221 -8.17 5.70 -24.71
C ASP A 221 -7.93 5.62 -23.19
N THR A 222 -9.02 5.51 -22.43
CA THR A 222 -9.01 5.50 -20.95
C THR A 222 -8.39 4.23 -20.38
N THR A 223 -8.27 3.17 -21.18
CA THR A 223 -7.59 1.92 -20.81
C THR A 223 -6.07 2.03 -20.95
N LYS A 224 -5.57 2.93 -21.80
CA LYS A 224 -4.14 3.14 -22.01
C LYS A 224 -3.50 3.80 -20.78
N PRO A 225 -2.37 3.25 -20.27
CA PRO A 225 -1.66 3.84 -19.14
C PRO A 225 -1.28 5.30 -19.39
N LEU A 226 -1.54 6.15 -18.39
CA LEU A 226 -1.05 7.53 -18.32
C LEU A 226 -0.19 7.67 -17.07
N ILE A 227 1.06 8.06 -17.26
CA ILE A 227 1.97 8.38 -16.16
C ILE A 227 2.34 9.85 -16.26
N ILE A 228 2.24 10.58 -15.15
CA ILE A 228 2.64 11.99 -15.07
C ILE A 228 3.96 12.08 -14.32
N LEU A 229 4.95 12.75 -14.90
CA LEU A 229 6.22 13.00 -14.22
C LEU A 229 6.21 14.35 -13.52
N THR A 230 6.63 14.38 -12.26
CA THR A 230 6.69 15.60 -11.44
C THR A 230 8.07 15.81 -10.82
N SER A 231 8.41 17.07 -10.58
CA SER A 231 9.59 17.47 -9.80
C SER A 231 9.20 18.49 -8.73
N LYS A 232 10.13 18.81 -7.82
CA LYS A 232 9.98 19.95 -6.90
C LYS A 232 9.79 21.30 -7.58
N ASN A 233 10.08 21.41 -8.87
CA ASN A 233 9.88 22.62 -9.66
C ASN A 233 8.50 22.66 -10.34
N THR A 234 7.81 21.52 -10.48
CA THR A 234 6.46 21.50 -11.05
C THR A 234 5.56 22.41 -10.21
N LYS A 235 5.00 23.44 -10.82
CA LYS A 235 4.31 24.52 -10.09
C LYS A 235 3.09 25.06 -10.85
N GLY A 236 2.06 25.45 -10.10
CA GLY A 236 0.87 26.12 -10.63
C GLY A 236 -0.10 25.13 -11.26
N ILE A 237 -0.67 25.47 -12.41
CA ILE A 237 -1.72 24.67 -13.06
C ILE A 237 -1.26 23.24 -13.41
N ALA A 238 0.04 23.03 -13.62
CA ALA A 238 0.60 21.69 -13.80
C ALA A 238 0.41 20.79 -12.57
N GLU A 239 0.45 21.36 -11.37
CA GLU A 239 0.14 20.65 -10.13
C GLU A 239 -1.34 20.26 -10.10
N ASP A 240 -2.23 21.14 -10.54
CA ASP A 240 -3.67 20.87 -10.62
C ASP A 240 -4.00 19.75 -11.61
N VAL A 241 -3.35 19.74 -12.78
CA VAL A 241 -3.44 18.65 -13.76
C VAL A 241 -3.05 17.32 -13.11
N ALA A 242 -1.89 17.27 -12.45
CA ALA A 242 -1.41 16.07 -11.78
C ALA A 242 -2.36 15.63 -10.65
N TYR A 243 -2.80 16.57 -9.82
CA TYR A 243 -3.70 16.33 -8.69
C TYR A 243 -5.05 15.79 -9.14
N CYS A 244 -5.68 16.43 -10.11
CA CYS A 244 -6.98 16.03 -10.62
C CYS A 244 -6.93 14.65 -11.29
N LEU A 245 -5.95 14.40 -12.17
CA LEU A 245 -5.82 13.11 -12.85
C LEU A 245 -5.41 11.96 -11.90
N GLN A 246 -4.65 12.26 -10.84
CA GLN A 246 -4.35 11.31 -9.77
C GLN A 246 -5.60 10.95 -8.97
N ASN A 247 -6.40 11.94 -8.56
CA ASN A 247 -7.61 11.73 -7.77
C ASN A 247 -8.74 11.05 -8.57
N LEU A 248 -8.82 11.31 -9.87
CA LEU A 248 -9.67 10.59 -10.82
C LEU A 248 -9.23 9.15 -11.07
N LYS A 249 -8.10 8.71 -10.48
CA LYS A 249 -7.45 7.41 -10.74
C LYS A 249 -7.10 7.19 -12.22
N ARG A 250 -7.02 8.26 -13.01
CA ARG A 250 -6.70 8.23 -14.43
C ARG A 250 -5.21 8.16 -14.71
N ALA A 251 -4.39 8.84 -13.89
CA ALA A 251 -2.94 8.87 -14.01
C ALA A 251 -2.25 8.23 -12.80
N THR A 252 -1.03 7.74 -13.01
CA THR A 252 -0.07 7.45 -11.95
C THR A 252 0.97 8.57 -11.92
N VAL A 253 1.18 9.21 -10.77
CA VAL A 253 2.16 10.30 -10.61
C VAL A 253 3.50 9.74 -10.13
N VAL A 254 4.59 10.03 -10.84
CA VAL A 254 5.93 9.47 -10.58
C VAL A 254 6.95 10.61 -10.52
N GLY A 255 7.76 10.65 -9.46
CA GLY A 255 8.83 11.65 -9.32
C GLY A 255 8.88 12.24 -7.93
N GLU A 256 9.10 13.55 -7.84
CA GLU A 256 9.16 14.27 -6.56
C GLU A 256 7.81 14.93 -6.23
N LYS A 257 7.63 15.26 -4.95
CA LYS A 257 6.55 16.15 -4.51
C LYS A 257 6.67 17.51 -5.21
N THR A 258 5.56 18.04 -5.70
CA THR A 258 5.54 19.33 -6.43
C THR A 258 5.74 20.54 -5.50
N ALA A 259 5.88 21.73 -6.07
CA ALA A 259 6.30 22.94 -5.36
C ALA A 259 5.29 23.47 -4.32
N GLY A 260 4.00 23.21 -4.49
CA GLY A 260 2.94 23.78 -3.67
C GLY A 260 2.65 25.24 -4.01
N GLY A 261 2.29 25.51 -5.26
CA GLY A 261 1.97 26.84 -5.76
C GLY A 261 0.63 27.39 -5.26
N SER A 262 0.05 28.29 -6.05
CA SER A 262 -1.25 28.90 -5.78
C SER A 262 -1.98 29.16 -7.09
N VAL A 263 -3.31 29.05 -7.09
CA VAL A 263 -4.11 29.31 -8.30
C VAL A 263 -3.99 30.77 -8.71
N LYS A 264 -4.09 31.68 -7.73
CA LYS A 264 -4.00 33.13 -7.98
C LYS A 264 -3.49 33.87 -6.75
N VAL A 265 -2.52 34.76 -6.98
CA VAL A 265 -1.98 35.69 -5.98
C VAL A 265 -2.01 37.07 -6.61
N ASP A 266 -2.69 38.01 -5.97
CA ASP A 266 -2.78 39.39 -6.43
C ASP A 266 -2.03 40.32 -5.47
N GLN A 267 -1.55 41.44 -6.01
CA GLN A 267 -0.91 42.51 -5.28
C GLN A 267 -1.79 43.77 -5.36
N PHE A 268 -2.16 44.32 -4.20
CA PHE A 268 -3.05 45.47 -4.08
C PHE A 268 -2.29 46.66 -3.52
N LYS A 269 -2.36 47.82 -4.19
CA LYS A 269 -1.84 49.08 -3.66
C LYS A 269 -2.70 49.60 -2.52
N VAL A 270 -2.09 50.15 -1.47
CA VAL A 270 -2.78 50.71 -0.31
C VAL A 270 -3.01 52.20 -0.51
N GLY A 271 -4.21 52.57 -1.00
CA GLY A 271 -4.57 53.97 -1.28
C GLY A 271 -3.54 54.65 -2.20
N ASP A 272 -3.20 55.90 -1.88
CA ASP A 272 -2.17 56.68 -2.59
C ASP A 272 -0.75 56.48 -2.03
N THR A 273 -0.54 55.46 -1.20
CA THR A 273 0.77 55.20 -0.56
C THR A 273 1.64 54.27 -1.40
N ASP A 274 2.92 54.17 -1.04
CA ASP A 274 3.85 53.23 -1.68
C ASP A 274 3.79 51.81 -1.08
N PHE A 275 2.78 51.51 -0.25
CA PHE A 275 2.60 50.18 0.31
C PHE A 275 1.73 49.29 -0.57
N TYR A 276 2.06 48.00 -0.58
CA TYR A 276 1.30 46.96 -1.26
C TYR A 276 1.02 45.78 -0.34
N VAL A 277 -0.13 45.14 -0.53
CA VAL A 277 -0.51 43.88 0.10
C VAL A 277 -0.59 42.81 -0.96
N THR A 278 0.30 41.82 -0.88
CA THR A 278 0.28 40.63 -1.74
C THR A 278 -0.38 39.49 -0.99
N LEU A 279 -1.40 38.86 -1.59
CA LEU A 279 -2.15 37.80 -0.93
C LEU A 279 -2.83 36.85 -1.93
N PRO A 280 -3.08 35.59 -1.53
CA PRO A 280 -3.83 34.65 -2.37
C PRO A 280 -5.31 35.05 -2.41
N THR A 281 -5.82 35.32 -3.61
CA THR A 281 -7.20 35.79 -3.82
C THR A 281 -8.14 34.72 -4.33
N ALA A 282 -7.61 33.66 -4.93
CA ALA A 282 -8.37 32.49 -5.31
C ALA A 282 -7.76 31.21 -4.73
N LYS A 283 -8.60 30.19 -4.57
CA LYS A 283 -8.17 28.83 -4.19
C LYS A 283 -8.90 27.77 -4.99
N SER A 284 -8.19 26.68 -5.27
CA SER A 284 -8.74 25.43 -5.80
C SER A 284 -9.45 24.65 -4.68
N ILE A 285 -10.51 23.93 -5.05
CA ILE A 285 -11.31 23.07 -4.18
C ILE A 285 -11.68 21.85 -5.01
N ASN A 286 -10.86 20.81 -4.88
CA ASN A 286 -11.03 19.59 -5.64
C ASN A 286 -12.31 18.88 -5.19
N PRO A 287 -13.22 18.51 -6.11
CA PRO A 287 -14.52 17.95 -5.78
C PRO A 287 -14.45 16.52 -5.21
N ILE A 288 -13.34 15.81 -5.40
CA ILE A 288 -13.15 14.44 -4.89
C ILE A 288 -12.60 14.48 -3.46
N THR A 289 -11.58 15.31 -3.21
CA THR A 289 -10.89 15.36 -1.91
C THR A 289 -11.43 16.44 -0.96
N GLY A 290 -12.22 17.39 -1.46
CA GLY A 290 -12.62 18.60 -0.74
C GLY A 290 -11.44 19.50 -0.35
N SER A 291 -10.26 19.24 -0.91
CA SER A 291 -8.97 19.84 -0.54
C SER A 291 -8.30 20.51 -1.75
N THR A 292 -7.06 20.99 -1.58
CA THR A 292 -6.29 21.69 -2.62
C THR A 292 -4.87 21.12 -2.72
N TRP A 293 -4.28 21.22 -3.91
CA TRP A 293 -2.85 20.96 -4.15
C TRP A 293 -1.96 22.13 -3.67
N GLU A 294 -2.53 23.32 -3.46
CA GLU A 294 -1.81 24.53 -3.15
C GLU A 294 -1.03 24.46 -1.82
N GLN A 295 0.07 25.21 -1.73
CA GLN A 295 1.03 25.27 -0.61
C GLN A 295 1.78 23.97 -0.30
N THR A 296 1.09 22.84 -0.33
CA THR A 296 1.66 21.54 0.05
C THR A 296 2.26 20.80 -1.13
N GLY A 297 1.71 20.99 -2.33
CA GLY A 297 2.07 20.26 -3.54
C GLY A 297 1.43 18.87 -3.59
N VAL A 298 1.49 18.27 -4.78
CA VAL A 298 1.02 16.92 -5.06
C VAL A 298 2.08 15.92 -4.63
N THR A 299 1.69 14.98 -3.77
CA THR A 299 2.53 13.83 -3.43
C THR A 299 2.40 12.76 -4.52
N PRO A 300 3.52 12.31 -5.12
CA PRO A 300 3.49 11.31 -6.19
C PRO A 300 3.03 9.94 -5.66
N ASP A 301 2.44 9.13 -6.53
CA ASP A 301 2.11 7.72 -6.23
C ASP A 301 3.38 6.88 -6.07
N VAL A 302 4.43 7.22 -6.84
CA VAL A 302 5.75 6.59 -6.78
C VAL A 302 6.81 7.67 -6.60
N GLN A 303 7.35 7.76 -5.39
CA GLN A 303 8.35 8.76 -5.04
C GLN A 303 9.75 8.32 -5.45
N VAL A 304 10.38 9.08 -6.35
CA VAL A 304 11.77 8.90 -6.82
C VAL A 304 12.37 10.28 -7.12
N ASN A 305 13.69 10.37 -7.28
CA ASN A 305 14.31 11.62 -7.74
C ASN A 305 13.77 11.98 -9.14
N ALA A 306 13.64 13.28 -9.43
CA ALA A 306 13.06 13.73 -10.71
C ALA A 306 13.85 13.22 -11.93
N GLU A 307 15.16 12.98 -11.78
CA GLU A 307 16.02 12.40 -12.82
C GLU A 307 15.69 10.94 -13.13
N ASP A 308 15.28 10.15 -12.13
CA ASP A 308 14.93 8.73 -12.26
C ASP A 308 13.46 8.51 -12.65
N ALA A 309 12.63 9.56 -12.63
CA ALA A 309 11.19 9.46 -12.84
C ALA A 309 10.82 8.85 -14.20
N LEU A 310 11.51 9.24 -15.28
CA LEU A 310 11.27 8.71 -16.63
C LEU A 310 11.62 7.22 -16.72
N ALA A 311 12.78 6.82 -16.22
CA ALA A 311 13.20 5.41 -16.23
C ALA A 311 12.25 4.55 -15.40
N THR A 312 11.79 5.07 -14.27
CA THR A 312 10.79 4.42 -13.40
C THR A 312 9.45 4.27 -14.10
N ALA A 313 8.97 5.32 -14.77
CA ALA A 313 7.72 5.29 -15.54
C ALA A 313 7.76 4.25 -16.67
N ILE A 314 8.88 4.14 -17.39
CA ILE A 314 9.07 3.12 -18.43
C ILE A 314 8.96 1.71 -17.84
N LYS A 315 9.64 1.45 -16.71
CA LYS A 315 9.55 0.15 -16.01
C LYS A 315 8.12 -0.20 -15.59
N ILE A 316 7.37 0.79 -15.08
CA ILE A 316 5.97 0.60 -14.70
C ILE A 316 5.12 0.19 -15.92
N VAL A 317 5.27 0.90 -17.04
CA VAL A 317 4.53 0.57 -18.28
C VAL A 317 4.90 -0.83 -18.77
N GLN A 318 6.19 -1.17 -18.82
CA GLN A 318 6.67 -2.48 -19.26
C GLN A 318 6.15 -3.62 -18.37
N LEU A 319 6.05 -3.40 -17.06
CA LEU A 319 5.42 -4.36 -16.14
C LEU A 319 3.94 -4.51 -16.45
N ARG A 320 3.19 -3.41 -16.60
CA ARG A 320 1.74 -3.44 -16.87
C ARG A 320 1.38 -4.16 -18.16
N VAL A 321 2.27 -4.15 -19.16
CA VAL A 321 2.10 -4.95 -20.39
C VAL A 321 2.11 -6.47 -20.10
N GLN A 322 2.88 -6.91 -19.11
CA GLN A 322 3.01 -8.33 -18.75
C GLN A 322 1.91 -8.80 -17.79
N VAL A 323 1.29 -7.88 -17.04
CA VAL A 323 0.29 -8.18 -16.01
C VAL A 323 -0.85 -9.07 -16.52
N PRO A 324 -1.51 -8.81 -17.68
CA PRO A 324 -2.59 -9.67 -18.17
C PRO A 324 -2.15 -11.14 -18.30
N ALA A 325 -1.00 -11.37 -18.95
CA ALA A 325 -0.47 -12.72 -19.14
C ALA A 325 -0.07 -13.40 -17.82
N ILE A 326 0.43 -12.64 -16.85
CA ILE A 326 0.73 -13.16 -15.50
C ILE A 326 -0.56 -13.57 -14.80
N ILE A 327 -1.60 -12.74 -14.84
CA ILE A 327 -2.86 -13.03 -14.14
C ILE A 327 -3.60 -14.21 -14.81
N GLU A 328 -3.66 -14.24 -16.14
CA GLU A 328 -4.24 -15.36 -16.88
C GLU A 328 -3.47 -16.67 -16.70
N GLY A 329 -2.14 -16.61 -16.76
CA GLY A 329 -1.28 -17.77 -16.50
C GLY A 329 -1.43 -18.27 -15.06
N SER A 330 -1.57 -17.36 -14.10
CA SER A 330 -1.87 -17.70 -12.71
C SER A 330 -3.22 -18.40 -12.58
N ALA A 331 -4.26 -17.86 -13.20
CA ALA A 331 -5.59 -18.46 -13.22
C ALA A 331 -5.59 -19.87 -13.84
N ALA A 332 -4.86 -20.06 -14.94
CA ALA A 332 -4.71 -21.37 -15.58
C ALA A 332 -4.02 -22.39 -14.66
N LEU A 333 -2.86 -22.02 -14.08
CA LEU A 333 -2.14 -22.88 -13.15
C LEU A 333 -3.01 -23.31 -11.96
N ILE A 334 -3.83 -22.40 -11.44
CA ILE A 334 -4.73 -22.68 -10.32
C ILE A 334 -5.84 -23.65 -10.73
N ALA A 335 -6.51 -23.41 -11.86
CA ALA A 335 -7.57 -24.29 -12.35
C ALA A 335 -7.06 -25.73 -12.62
N ASP A 336 -5.83 -25.84 -13.13
CA ASP A 336 -5.25 -27.12 -13.51
C ASP A 336 -4.67 -27.89 -12.32
N ASN A 337 -4.08 -27.20 -11.34
CA ASN A 337 -3.25 -27.84 -10.31
C ASN A 337 -3.79 -27.72 -8.88
N TYR A 338 -4.75 -26.85 -8.59
CA TYR A 338 -5.22 -26.66 -7.22
C TYR A 338 -5.99 -27.88 -6.72
N ALA A 339 -5.69 -28.31 -5.49
CA ALA A 339 -6.20 -29.53 -4.89
C ALA A 339 -7.74 -29.62 -4.93
N PHE A 340 -8.44 -28.50 -4.72
CA PHE A 340 -9.90 -28.44 -4.76
C PHE A 340 -10.39 -27.92 -6.11
N GLU A 341 -10.65 -28.82 -7.07
CA GLU A 341 -10.96 -28.50 -8.47
C GLU A 341 -12.05 -27.43 -8.65
N GLU A 342 -13.22 -27.59 -8.04
CA GLU A 342 -14.31 -26.61 -8.17
C GLU A 342 -13.93 -25.24 -7.61
N THR A 343 -13.22 -25.21 -6.48
CA THR A 343 -12.71 -23.95 -5.88
C THR A 343 -11.64 -23.33 -6.77
N GLY A 344 -10.76 -24.14 -7.36
CA GLY A 344 -9.72 -23.67 -8.28
C GLY A 344 -10.31 -23.03 -9.53
N ALA A 345 -11.34 -23.64 -10.11
CA ALA A 345 -12.07 -23.09 -11.24
C ALA A 345 -12.77 -21.76 -10.90
N ASP A 346 -13.43 -21.67 -9.75
CA ASP A 346 -14.07 -20.44 -9.27
C ASP A 346 -13.06 -19.30 -9.02
N VAL A 347 -11.93 -19.61 -8.35
CA VAL A 347 -10.83 -18.66 -8.13
C VAL A 347 -10.27 -18.18 -9.46
N ALA A 348 -10.02 -19.07 -10.42
CA ALA A 348 -9.51 -18.73 -11.74
C ALA A 348 -10.45 -17.79 -12.50
N ALA A 349 -11.77 -18.07 -12.48
CA ALA A 349 -12.77 -17.24 -13.12
C ALA A 349 -12.85 -15.84 -12.47
N LYS A 350 -12.90 -15.77 -11.13
CA LYS A 350 -12.93 -14.50 -10.40
C LYS A 350 -11.66 -13.68 -10.60
N LEU A 351 -10.50 -14.33 -10.64
CA LEU A 351 -9.22 -13.66 -10.88
C LEU A 351 -9.17 -13.02 -12.28
N LYS A 352 -9.70 -13.69 -13.31
CA LYS A 352 -9.88 -13.11 -14.65
C LYS A 352 -10.85 -11.92 -14.63
N GLY A 353 -11.95 -12.02 -13.87
CA GLY A 353 -12.87 -10.90 -13.68
C GLY A 353 -12.22 -9.67 -13.05
N LEU A 354 -11.33 -9.85 -12.07
CA LEU A 354 -10.55 -8.73 -11.47
C LEU A 354 -9.62 -8.08 -12.51
N LEU A 355 -9.01 -8.87 -13.40
CA LEU A 355 -8.21 -8.35 -14.51
C LEU A 355 -9.06 -7.51 -15.48
N GLU A 356 -10.20 -8.05 -15.91
CA GLU A 356 -11.15 -7.39 -16.83
C GLU A 356 -11.71 -6.09 -16.26
N ASN A 357 -11.96 -6.04 -14.95
CA ASN A 357 -12.41 -4.83 -14.24
C ASN A 357 -11.29 -3.80 -14.03
N GLY A 358 -10.06 -4.11 -14.43
CA GLY A 358 -8.92 -3.21 -14.33
C GLY A 358 -8.31 -3.12 -12.93
N ASP A 359 -8.58 -4.05 -12.02
CA ASP A 359 -8.07 -4.01 -10.64
C ASP A 359 -6.53 -4.09 -10.57
N TYR A 360 -5.90 -4.63 -11.62
CA TYR A 360 -4.45 -4.72 -11.76
C TYR A 360 -3.83 -3.61 -12.63
N SER A 361 -4.63 -2.71 -13.20
CA SER A 361 -4.18 -1.66 -14.15
C SER A 361 -3.24 -0.63 -13.53
N ARG A 362 -3.28 -0.48 -12.20
CA ARG A 362 -2.50 0.52 -11.44
C ARG A 362 -1.26 -0.04 -10.74
N VAL A 363 -0.92 -1.31 -10.93
CA VAL A 363 0.31 -1.91 -10.39
C VAL A 363 1.54 -1.11 -10.83
N VAL A 364 2.47 -0.86 -9.90
CA VAL A 364 3.69 -0.05 -10.13
C VAL A 364 4.99 -0.80 -9.90
N SER A 365 4.94 -2.00 -9.30
CA SER A 365 6.12 -2.81 -9.04
C SER A 365 5.77 -4.30 -9.05
N LYS A 366 6.78 -5.14 -9.30
CA LYS A 366 6.62 -6.59 -9.25
C LYS A 366 6.21 -7.05 -7.85
N SER A 367 6.86 -6.55 -6.79
CA SER A 367 6.49 -6.88 -5.42
C SER A 367 5.04 -6.50 -5.11
N GLY A 368 4.59 -5.32 -5.59
CA GLY A 368 3.20 -4.89 -5.43
C GLY A 368 2.20 -5.78 -6.21
N LEU A 369 2.61 -6.30 -7.37
CA LEU A 369 1.82 -7.32 -8.10
C LEU A 369 1.70 -8.61 -7.28
N GLU A 370 2.82 -9.11 -6.76
CA GLU A 370 2.89 -10.35 -6.00
C GLU A 370 2.09 -10.28 -4.68
N GLU A 371 2.19 -9.15 -3.97
CA GLU A 371 1.42 -8.88 -2.75
C GLU A 371 -0.08 -8.83 -3.04
N LYS A 372 -0.49 -8.07 -4.07
CA LYS A 372 -1.89 -7.99 -4.48
C LYS A 372 -2.43 -9.35 -4.92
N LEU A 373 -1.71 -10.05 -5.80
CA LEU A 373 -2.11 -11.36 -6.28
C LEU A 373 -2.24 -12.35 -5.11
N SER A 374 -1.28 -12.39 -4.19
CA SER A 374 -1.39 -13.20 -2.97
C SER A 374 -2.62 -12.86 -2.12
N ALA A 375 -2.92 -11.57 -1.94
CA ALA A 375 -4.08 -11.13 -1.18
C ALA A 375 -5.41 -11.53 -1.85
N ASP A 376 -5.49 -11.40 -3.17
CA ASP A 376 -6.67 -11.80 -3.95
C ASP A 376 -6.83 -13.32 -3.91
N LEU A 377 -5.77 -14.11 -4.14
CA LEU A 377 -5.81 -15.57 -4.08
C LEU A 377 -6.29 -16.07 -2.72
N LYS A 378 -5.77 -15.50 -1.63
CA LYS A 378 -6.23 -15.83 -0.27
C LYS A 378 -7.70 -15.48 -0.06
N THR A 379 -8.14 -14.31 -0.53
CA THR A 379 -9.52 -13.84 -0.39
C THR A 379 -10.49 -14.73 -1.17
N LEU A 380 -10.12 -15.12 -2.39
CA LEU A 380 -10.96 -15.89 -3.30
C LEU A 380 -11.05 -17.37 -2.89
N SER A 381 -9.96 -17.96 -2.40
CA SER A 381 -9.89 -19.39 -2.07
C SER A 381 -10.18 -19.71 -0.59
N GLY A 382 -9.97 -18.75 0.31
CA GLY A 382 -9.89 -18.97 1.76
C GLY A 382 -8.63 -19.71 2.20
N ASP A 383 -7.72 -20.04 1.29
CA ASP A 383 -6.53 -20.86 1.54
C ASP A 383 -5.30 -19.97 1.74
N LYS A 384 -4.65 -20.13 2.90
CA LYS A 384 -3.46 -19.34 3.26
C LYS A 384 -2.19 -19.82 2.54
N ASN A 385 -2.22 -21.00 1.92
CA ASN A 385 -1.09 -21.60 1.22
C ASN A 385 -1.14 -21.41 -0.30
N LEU A 386 -2.29 -20.98 -0.84
CA LEU A 386 -2.42 -20.53 -2.22
C LEU A 386 -2.01 -19.06 -2.35
N LYS A 387 -0.78 -18.82 -2.80
CA LYS A 387 -0.16 -17.47 -2.82
C LYS A 387 1.00 -17.39 -3.79
N THR A 388 1.51 -16.18 -4.04
CA THR A 388 2.80 -16.03 -4.71
C THR A 388 3.95 -16.46 -3.82
N THR A 389 5.05 -16.89 -4.44
CA THR A 389 6.26 -17.36 -3.74
C THR A 389 7.51 -17.01 -4.55
N SER A 390 8.68 -17.32 -4.00
CA SER A 390 9.97 -17.24 -4.70
C SER A 390 10.49 -18.64 -5.01
N ASN A 391 11.20 -18.76 -6.13
CA ASN A 391 11.91 -19.99 -6.47
C ASN A 391 13.26 -20.05 -5.73
N THR A 392 13.22 -20.37 -4.45
CA THR A 392 14.42 -20.50 -3.62
C THR A 392 15.01 -21.89 -3.81
N PRO A 393 16.29 -22.04 -4.23
CA PRO A 393 16.92 -23.35 -4.34
C PRO A 393 16.92 -24.05 -2.98
N VAL A 394 16.62 -25.34 -2.97
CA VAL A 394 16.80 -26.17 -1.76
C VAL A 394 18.29 -26.15 -1.41
N LEU A 395 18.61 -25.75 -0.18
CA LEU A 395 19.99 -25.78 0.30
C LEU A 395 20.51 -27.23 0.26
N PRO A 396 21.79 -27.45 -0.07
CA PRO A 396 22.36 -28.78 -0.05
C PRO A 396 22.23 -29.39 1.37
N PRO A 397 21.97 -30.70 1.47
CA PRO A 397 21.82 -31.35 2.77
C PRO A 397 23.10 -31.21 3.59
N ILE A 398 22.95 -30.87 4.87
CA ILE A 398 24.06 -30.80 5.81
C ILE A 398 24.28 -32.22 6.37
N ASN A 399 25.47 -32.77 6.16
CA ASN A 399 25.86 -34.05 6.76
C ASN A 399 26.28 -33.83 8.22
N TYR A 400 25.40 -34.20 9.16
CA TYR A 400 25.70 -34.16 10.59
C TYR A 400 26.46 -35.41 11.05
N THR A 401 27.31 -35.27 12.06
CA THR A 401 27.89 -36.43 12.75
C THR A 401 26.86 -37.05 13.71
N PRO A 402 27.03 -38.31 14.14
CA PRO A 402 26.14 -38.93 15.14
C PRO A 402 25.98 -38.10 16.43
N GLU A 403 27.06 -37.49 16.92
CA GLU A 403 27.03 -36.63 18.13
C GLU A 403 26.19 -35.37 17.90
N MET A 404 26.32 -34.74 16.73
CA MET A 404 25.51 -33.58 16.36
C MET A 404 24.03 -33.94 16.26
N TYR A 405 23.70 -35.12 15.71
CA TYR A 405 22.31 -35.60 15.69
C TYR A 405 21.76 -35.81 17.10
N ILE A 406 22.55 -36.38 18.02
CA ILE A 406 22.14 -36.54 19.42
C ILE A 406 21.83 -35.18 20.06
N ASP A 407 22.67 -34.18 19.86
CA ASP A 407 22.47 -32.85 20.43
C ASP A 407 21.24 -32.16 19.82
N LEU A 408 21.06 -32.24 18.50
CA LEU A 408 19.86 -31.74 17.82
C LEU A 408 18.59 -32.42 18.32
N ILE A 409 18.60 -33.75 18.51
CA ILE A 409 17.47 -34.51 19.04
C ILE A 409 17.15 -34.06 20.48
N LYS A 410 18.14 -33.90 21.34
CA LYS A 410 17.93 -33.45 22.73
C LYS A 410 17.35 -32.04 22.83
N ILE A 411 17.63 -31.18 21.86
CA ILE A 411 17.09 -29.82 21.80
C ILE A 411 15.69 -29.81 21.16
N SER A 412 15.48 -30.65 20.14
CA SER A 412 14.24 -30.69 19.35
C SER A 412 13.10 -31.44 20.04
N PHE A 413 13.44 -32.42 20.87
CA PHE A 413 12.48 -33.22 21.62
C PHE A 413 12.61 -32.94 23.11
N HIS A 414 11.47 -32.68 23.75
CA HIS A 414 11.39 -32.58 25.19
C HIS A 414 10.49 -33.69 25.74
N THR A 415 11.01 -34.42 26.72
CA THR A 415 10.30 -35.53 27.37
C THR A 415 10.25 -35.34 28.87
N ASP A 416 9.12 -35.67 29.49
CA ASP A 416 8.95 -35.68 30.94
C ASP A 416 8.03 -36.84 31.37
N ILE A 417 8.03 -37.18 32.67
CA ILE A 417 7.10 -38.13 33.27
C ILE A 417 6.42 -37.45 34.46
N PHE A 418 5.12 -37.22 34.35
CA PHE A 418 4.30 -36.64 35.40
C PHE A 418 3.77 -37.70 36.38
N GLU A 419 3.08 -37.21 37.42
CA GLU A 419 2.37 -38.05 38.40
C GLU A 419 1.48 -39.10 37.70
N ASN A 420 1.30 -40.26 38.36
CA ASN A 420 0.60 -41.43 37.82
C ASN A 420 1.24 -42.06 36.56
N ASN A 421 2.53 -41.80 36.33
CA ASN A 421 3.30 -42.33 35.21
C ASN A 421 2.68 -41.89 33.86
N ILE A 422 2.38 -40.59 33.75
CA ILE A 422 1.92 -39.96 32.51
C ILE A 422 3.13 -39.44 31.75
N GLY A 423 3.39 -39.96 30.57
CA GLY A 423 4.45 -39.49 29.68
C GLY A 423 4.09 -38.16 29.03
N TYR A 424 5.09 -37.32 28.82
CA TYR A 424 4.98 -36.07 28.08
C TYR A 424 6.02 -36.08 26.97
N LEU A 425 5.58 -35.77 25.74
CA LEU A 425 6.44 -35.66 24.55
C LEU A 425 6.10 -34.38 23.80
N ARG A 426 7.07 -33.47 23.67
CA ARG A 426 6.96 -32.27 22.85
C ARG A 426 8.02 -32.29 21.75
N PHE A 427 7.61 -31.87 20.55
CA PHE A 427 8.50 -31.55 19.45
C PHE A 427 7.81 -30.54 18.52
N ASP A 428 8.59 -29.67 17.89
CA ASP A 428 8.05 -28.48 17.24
C ASP A 428 8.11 -28.54 15.69
N MET A 429 8.63 -29.64 15.11
CA MET A 429 8.73 -29.87 13.67
C MET A 429 8.67 -31.37 13.32
N PHE A 430 8.06 -31.72 12.19
CA PHE A 430 8.20 -33.04 11.55
C PHE A 430 9.42 -33.06 10.62
N GLY A 431 10.20 -34.13 10.66
CA GLY A 431 11.32 -34.37 9.74
C GLY A 431 10.90 -35.18 8.52
N ASP A 432 11.73 -35.17 7.47
CA ASP A 432 11.55 -36.09 6.35
C ASP A 432 11.76 -37.54 6.79
N PHE A 433 10.95 -38.47 6.27
CA PHE A 433 11.02 -39.87 6.67
C PHE A 433 12.35 -40.54 6.40
N GLU A 434 12.99 -40.31 5.25
CA GLU A 434 14.25 -40.98 4.93
C GLU A 434 15.39 -40.44 5.82
N GLU A 435 15.37 -39.14 6.12
CA GLU A 435 16.29 -38.54 7.09
C GLU A 435 16.06 -39.10 8.50
N VAL A 436 14.81 -39.09 8.97
CA VAL A 436 14.43 -39.61 10.30
C VAL A 436 14.78 -41.08 10.44
N LYS A 437 14.60 -41.89 9.40
CA LYS A 437 14.91 -43.33 9.39
C LYS A 437 16.38 -43.61 9.68
N THR A 438 17.31 -42.79 9.18
CA THR A 438 18.74 -42.95 9.46
C THR A 438 19.11 -42.73 10.93
N ILE A 439 18.34 -41.90 11.63
CA ILE A 439 18.57 -41.55 13.05
C ILE A 439 17.52 -42.17 13.99
N ALA A 440 16.65 -43.05 13.49
CA ALA A 440 15.52 -43.59 14.22
C ALA A 440 15.94 -44.29 15.51
N GLN A 441 17.03 -45.06 15.47
CA GLN A 441 17.58 -45.73 16.65
C GLN A 441 18.04 -44.73 17.72
N ILE A 442 18.65 -43.61 17.32
CA ILE A 442 19.09 -42.54 18.23
C ILE A 442 17.87 -41.88 18.89
N ILE A 443 16.82 -41.59 18.11
CA ILE A 443 15.55 -41.05 18.62
C ILE A 443 14.92 -42.05 19.62
N VAL A 444 14.94 -43.35 19.31
CA VAL A 444 14.42 -44.37 20.21
C VAL A 444 15.15 -44.36 21.56
N GLU A 445 16.48 -44.35 21.52
CA GLU A 445 17.31 -44.37 22.73
C GLU A 445 17.16 -43.11 23.58
N HIS A 446 17.08 -41.93 22.97
CA HIS A 446 17.14 -40.64 23.67
C HIS A 446 15.78 -40.01 23.98
N VAL A 447 14.72 -40.41 23.27
CA VAL A 447 13.39 -39.81 23.37
C VAL A 447 12.36 -40.88 23.69
N TRP A 448 12.19 -41.87 22.80
CA TRP A 448 11.06 -42.79 22.87
C TRP A 448 11.11 -43.72 24.09
N SER A 449 12.30 -44.25 24.41
CA SER A 449 12.53 -45.15 25.56
C SER A 449 12.10 -44.54 26.90
N LYS A 450 12.10 -43.20 27.00
CA LYS A 450 11.74 -42.48 28.23
C LYS A 450 10.23 -42.43 28.47
N VAL A 451 9.41 -42.58 27.43
CA VAL A 451 7.96 -42.34 27.50
C VAL A 451 7.12 -43.53 27.06
N VAL A 452 7.68 -44.52 26.36
CA VAL A 452 6.92 -45.65 25.79
C VAL A 452 6.26 -46.54 26.86
N ASP A 453 6.89 -46.71 28.02
CA ASP A 453 6.40 -47.56 29.11
C ASP A 453 5.43 -46.85 30.06
N THR A 454 5.06 -45.60 29.78
CA THR A 454 4.10 -44.82 30.57
C THR A 454 2.68 -45.39 30.46
N ASN A 455 1.81 -45.05 31.41
CA ASN A 455 0.41 -45.53 31.45
C ASN A 455 -0.50 -44.76 30.48
N ALA A 456 -0.19 -43.48 30.28
CA ALA A 456 -0.85 -42.57 29.35
C ALA A 456 0.16 -41.55 28.84
N MET A 457 -0.10 -40.93 27.69
CA MET A 457 0.82 -39.95 27.08
C MET A 457 0.10 -38.66 26.69
N ILE A 458 0.79 -37.54 26.89
CA ILE A 458 0.46 -36.23 26.33
C ILE A 458 1.50 -35.91 25.26
N ILE A 459 1.05 -35.70 24.02
CA ILE A 459 1.88 -35.17 22.93
C ILE A 459 1.58 -33.68 22.80
N ASP A 460 2.58 -32.83 22.96
CA ASP A 460 2.42 -31.38 22.83
C ASP A 460 2.88 -30.88 21.46
N LEU A 461 1.90 -30.46 20.65
CA LEU A 461 2.11 -29.88 19.32
C LEU A 461 1.72 -28.41 19.27
N ARG A 462 1.56 -27.74 20.41
CA ARG A 462 1.12 -26.34 20.47
C ARG A 462 2.06 -25.39 19.71
N ASN A 463 3.34 -25.72 19.60
CA ASN A 463 4.31 -24.91 18.85
C ASN A 463 4.79 -25.58 17.57
N ASN A 464 4.13 -26.66 17.13
CA ASN A 464 4.61 -27.46 16.02
C ASN A 464 4.21 -26.85 14.67
N LEU A 465 5.20 -26.39 13.89
CA LEU A 465 4.98 -25.71 12.62
C LEU A 465 4.80 -26.66 11.43
N GLY A 466 4.79 -27.97 11.68
CA GLY A 466 4.69 -28.99 10.64
C GLY A 466 6.04 -29.39 10.09
N GLY A 467 6.11 -29.63 8.78
CA GLY A 467 7.27 -30.18 8.09
C GLY A 467 6.84 -31.04 6.90
N PRO A 468 7.75 -31.85 6.34
CA PRO A 468 7.39 -32.88 5.37
C PRO A 468 6.35 -33.85 5.94
N THR A 469 5.38 -34.26 5.13
CA THR A 469 4.33 -35.21 5.51
C THR A 469 4.79 -36.67 5.48
N THR A 470 5.98 -36.93 4.93
CA THR A 470 6.51 -38.28 4.71
C THR A 470 6.65 -39.11 6.00
N ALA A 471 6.92 -38.47 7.15
CA ALA A 471 7.10 -39.18 8.42
C ALA A 471 5.80 -39.53 9.15
N ILE A 472 4.64 -39.04 8.70
CA ILE A 472 3.37 -39.19 9.41
C ILE A 472 2.97 -40.65 9.58
N ALA A 473 3.06 -41.46 8.51
CA ALA A 473 2.74 -42.88 8.57
C ALA A 473 3.60 -43.61 9.60
N GLY A 474 4.91 -43.36 9.61
CA GLY A 474 5.84 -43.94 10.58
C GLY A 474 5.50 -43.54 12.02
N PHE A 475 5.24 -42.24 12.26
CA PHE A 475 4.93 -41.76 13.59
C PHE A 475 3.57 -42.25 14.11
N CYS A 476 2.51 -42.21 13.29
CA CYS A 476 1.19 -42.78 13.62
C CYS A 476 1.29 -44.26 14.01
N SER A 477 2.14 -45.02 13.33
CA SER A 477 2.27 -46.46 13.55
C SER A 477 2.68 -46.83 14.97
N TYR A 478 3.43 -45.98 15.70
CA TYR A 478 3.76 -46.26 17.11
C TYR A 478 2.51 -46.36 18.01
N PHE A 479 1.39 -45.78 17.60
CA PHE A 479 0.17 -45.71 18.41
C PHE A 479 -0.88 -46.76 18.03
N PHE A 480 -0.56 -47.68 17.13
CA PHE A 480 -1.43 -48.80 16.75
C PHE A 480 -0.70 -50.14 16.86
N ASP A 481 -1.45 -51.21 17.05
CA ASP A 481 -0.90 -52.56 17.16
C ASP A 481 -0.49 -53.08 15.76
N ALA A 482 0.47 -54.02 15.71
CA ALA A 482 1.08 -54.48 14.45
C ALA A 482 0.27 -55.55 13.71
N ASP A 483 -0.75 -56.11 14.37
CA ASP A 483 -1.58 -57.21 13.85
C ASP A 483 -2.59 -56.75 12.80
N GLN A 484 -2.87 -55.44 12.72
CA GLN A 484 -3.75 -54.87 11.72
C GLN A 484 -3.11 -53.65 11.04
N GLN A 485 -3.10 -53.65 9.71
CA GLN A 485 -2.78 -52.47 8.94
C GLN A 485 -3.98 -51.52 8.91
N ILE A 486 -3.75 -50.25 9.22
CA ILE A 486 -4.80 -49.23 9.38
C ILE A 486 -4.59 -48.16 8.31
N VAL A 487 -5.67 -47.80 7.61
CA VAL A 487 -5.70 -46.65 6.70
C VAL A 487 -5.76 -45.38 7.53
N LEU A 488 -4.66 -44.63 7.51
CA LEU A 488 -4.46 -43.39 8.25
C LEU A 488 -5.13 -42.21 7.56
N ASP A 489 -4.99 -42.10 6.24
CA ASP A 489 -5.66 -41.08 5.41
C ASP A 489 -5.77 -41.56 3.95
N THR A 490 -6.60 -40.88 3.17
CA THR A 490 -6.75 -41.09 1.74
C THR A 490 -6.48 -39.77 1.04
N LEU A 491 -5.40 -39.71 0.27
CA LEU A 491 -4.89 -38.48 -0.34
C LEU A 491 -5.16 -38.50 -1.83
N THR A 492 -5.69 -37.41 -2.37
CA THR A 492 -5.88 -37.24 -3.81
C THR A 492 -4.92 -36.16 -4.31
N ASP A 493 -4.03 -36.53 -5.25
CA ASP A 493 -3.16 -35.57 -5.96
C ASP A 493 -3.85 -35.13 -7.25
N ARG A 494 -4.13 -33.82 -7.33
CA ARG A 494 -4.77 -33.17 -8.47
C ARG A 494 -3.99 -33.37 -9.76
N GLN A 495 -2.66 -33.34 -9.72
CA GLN A 495 -1.84 -33.35 -10.93
C GLN A 495 -1.80 -34.72 -11.60
N SER A 496 -1.73 -35.79 -10.82
CA SER A 496 -1.74 -37.16 -11.33
C SER A 496 -3.15 -37.72 -11.46
N GLY A 497 -4.14 -37.13 -10.77
CA GLY A 497 -5.49 -37.68 -10.63
C GLY A 497 -5.53 -38.97 -9.80
N THR A 498 -4.46 -39.28 -9.06
CA THR A 498 -4.34 -40.52 -8.30
C THR A 498 -4.78 -40.32 -6.86
N THR A 499 -5.54 -41.29 -6.36
CA THR A 499 -5.86 -41.40 -4.94
C THR A 499 -4.98 -42.48 -4.32
N THR A 500 -4.30 -42.16 -3.23
CA THR A 500 -3.40 -43.06 -2.49
C THR A 500 -3.82 -43.16 -1.02
N GLU A 501 -3.74 -44.36 -0.46
CA GLU A 501 -3.95 -44.55 0.98
C GLU A 501 -2.64 -44.39 1.74
N LEU A 502 -2.62 -43.50 2.72
CA LEU A 502 -1.60 -43.45 3.74
C LEU A 502 -1.93 -44.53 4.78
N GLN A 503 -1.02 -45.46 5.04
CA GLN A 503 -1.26 -46.61 5.91
C GLN A 503 -0.20 -46.74 7.01
N THR A 504 -0.53 -47.44 8.09
CA THR A 504 0.46 -47.81 9.10
C THR A 504 1.54 -48.74 8.51
N LEU A 505 2.76 -48.58 9.02
CA LEU A 505 3.89 -49.43 8.70
C LEU A 505 3.83 -50.72 9.54
N PRO A 506 4.20 -51.88 8.97
CA PRO A 506 4.22 -53.14 9.71
C PRO A 506 5.38 -53.22 10.71
N GLU A 507 6.54 -52.67 10.35
CA GLU A 507 7.76 -52.69 11.14
C GLU A 507 8.20 -51.28 11.52
N LEU A 508 8.73 -51.12 12.73
CA LEU A 508 9.24 -49.87 13.27
C LEU A 508 10.52 -50.12 14.06
N THR A 509 11.37 -49.10 14.16
CA THR A 509 12.48 -49.10 15.11
C THR A 509 11.94 -48.88 16.53
N GLY A 510 12.23 -49.79 17.45
CA GLY A 510 11.74 -49.69 18.84
C GLY A 510 10.31 -50.19 19.05
N THR A 511 9.83 -50.09 20.30
CA THR A 511 8.55 -50.68 20.74
C THR A 511 7.36 -49.79 20.39
N ARG A 512 6.23 -50.37 19.98
CA ARG A 512 4.97 -49.61 19.82
C ARG A 512 4.41 -49.19 21.18
N TYR A 513 3.85 -47.99 21.26
CA TYR A 513 3.03 -47.58 22.41
C TYR A 513 1.73 -48.39 22.49
N GLY A 514 1.25 -48.83 21.33
CA GLY A 514 0.08 -49.68 21.17
C GLY A 514 -1.24 -48.89 21.21
N SER A 515 -2.34 -49.59 20.91
CA SER A 515 -3.66 -48.98 20.74
C SER A 515 -4.40 -48.68 22.06
N LYS A 516 -4.03 -49.34 23.16
CA LYS A 516 -4.83 -49.36 24.42
C LYS A 516 -4.53 -48.22 25.38
N LYS A 517 -3.30 -47.70 25.39
CA LYS A 517 -2.89 -46.66 26.33
C LYS A 517 -3.51 -45.32 25.96
N SER A 518 -3.96 -44.57 26.98
CA SER A 518 -4.61 -43.26 26.79
C SER A 518 -3.66 -42.26 26.16
N LEU A 519 -4.16 -41.47 25.21
CA LEU A 519 -3.39 -40.48 24.46
C LEU A 519 -4.15 -39.16 24.36
N ILE A 520 -3.49 -38.06 24.76
CA ILE A 520 -3.96 -36.69 24.55
C ILE A 520 -2.96 -35.96 23.66
N ILE A 521 -3.46 -35.18 22.69
CA ILE A 521 -2.64 -34.28 21.89
C ILE A 521 -3.03 -32.82 22.20
N LEU A 522 -2.03 -31.97 22.41
CA LEU A 522 -2.22 -30.54 22.66
C LEU A 522 -2.02 -29.74 21.37
N THR A 523 -2.93 -28.80 21.10
CA THR A 523 -2.90 -27.97 19.87
C THR A 523 -3.01 -26.48 20.17
N SER A 524 -2.50 -25.65 19.26
CA SER A 524 -2.73 -24.21 19.24
C SER A 524 -2.97 -23.70 17.82
N GLY A 525 -3.28 -22.42 17.65
CA GLY A 525 -3.31 -21.78 16.33
C GLY A 525 -1.99 -21.80 15.55
N ALA A 526 -0.87 -22.17 16.18
CA ALA A 526 0.43 -22.38 15.53
C ALA A 526 0.66 -23.80 15.03
N THR A 527 -0.16 -24.78 15.47
CA THR A 527 -0.06 -26.17 14.98
C THR A 527 -0.40 -26.20 13.49
N ALA A 528 0.56 -26.53 12.62
CA ALA A 528 0.42 -26.38 11.16
C ALA A 528 0.93 -27.59 10.35
N GLY A 529 0.45 -27.74 9.11
CA GLY A 529 1.01 -28.67 8.12
C GLY A 529 0.96 -30.14 8.55
N ALA A 530 2.08 -30.86 8.49
CA ALA A 530 2.16 -32.28 8.88
C ALA A 530 1.65 -32.55 10.33
N ALA A 531 1.78 -31.59 11.24
CA ALA A 531 1.22 -31.71 12.58
C ALA A 531 -0.31 -31.67 12.60
N GLU A 532 -0.92 -30.91 11.70
CA GLU A 532 -2.37 -30.90 11.53
C GLU A 532 -2.87 -32.23 10.96
N GLU A 533 -2.22 -32.76 9.94
CA GLU A 533 -2.57 -34.07 9.38
C GLU A 533 -2.46 -35.18 10.45
N PHE A 534 -1.37 -35.20 11.23
CA PHE A 534 -1.26 -36.12 12.38
C PHE A 534 -2.41 -35.96 13.38
N VAL A 535 -2.74 -34.73 13.79
CA VAL A 535 -3.86 -34.45 14.70
C VAL A 535 -5.19 -34.89 14.10
N PHE A 536 -5.42 -34.62 12.82
CA PHE A 536 -6.61 -35.01 12.07
C PHE A 536 -6.78 -36.54 12.07
N ILE A 537 -5.74 -37.27 11.69
CA ILE A 537 -5.72 -38.74 11.65
C ILE A 537 -6.04 -39.30 13.03
N MET A 538 -5.33 -38.86 14.06
CA MET A 538 -5.46 -39.38 15.42
C MET A 538 -6.82 -39.06 16.04
N LYS A 539 -7.40 -37.90 15.69
CA LYS A 539 -8.76 -37.51 16.07
C LYS A 539 -9.80 -38.35 15.34
N ARG A 540 -9.71 -38.46 14.02
CA ARG A 540 -10.68 -39.16 13.15
C ARG A 540 -10.78 -40.65 13.50
N LEU A 541 -9.64 -41.29 13.74
CA LEU A 541 -9.58 -42.69 14.14
C LEU A 541 -9.95 -42.92 15.62
N GLY A 542 -10.30 -41.87 16.37
CA GLY A 542 -10.63 -41.96 17.79
C GLY A 542 -9.45 -42.38 18.68
N ARG A 543 -8.21 -42.30 18.16
CA ARG A 543 -7.01 -42.76 18.86
C ARG A 543 -6.55 -41.78 19.94
N ALA A 544 -6.77 -40.49 19.75
CA ALA A 544 -6.37 -39.45 20.70
C ALA A 544 -7.49 -38.46 20.99
N MET A 545 -7.54 -37.99 22.23
CA MET A 545 -8.31 -36.79 22.58
C MET A 545 -7.47 -35.54 22.29
N ILE A 546 -8.11 -34.47 21.82
CA ILE A 546 -7.44 -33.24 21.38
C ILE A 546 -7.85 -32.12 22.33
N VAL A 547 -6.89 -31.42 22.92
CA VAL A 547 -7.11 -30.40 23.95
C VAL A 547 -6.31 -29.14 23.58
N GLY A 548 -6.96 -27.97 23.57
CA GLY A 548 -6.28 -26.72 23.23
C GLY A 548 -7.12 -25.82 22.34
N GLU A 549 -6.49 -25.16 21.38
CA GLU A 549 -7.15 -24.27 20.43
C GLU A 549 -7.31 -24.97 19.06
N PRO A 550 -8.17 -24.46 18.16
CA PRO A 550 -8.16 -24.87 16.77
C PRO A 550 -6.77 -24.70 16.14
N THR A 551 -6.38 -25.64 15.28
CA THR A 551 -5.11 -25.58 14.55
C THR A 551 -5.10 -24.49 13.46
N PHE A 552 -3.96 -24.28 12.78
CA PHE A 552 -3.76 -23.17 11.86
C PHE A 552 -4.73 -23.12 10.66
N GLY A 553 -5.18 -24.29 10.18
CA GLY A 553 -5.96 -24.43 8.96
C GLY A 553 -5.12 -24.27 7.71
N GLY A 554 -4.02 -25.02 7.65
CA GLY A 554 -3.13 -25.07 6.50
C GLY A 554 -3.65 -25.95 5.38
N ALA A 555 -2.73 -26.56 4.65
CA ALA A 555 -2.96 -27.52 3.60
C ALA A 555 -1.74 -28.44 3.55
N HIS A 556 -1.80 -29.48 2.74
CA HIS A 556 -0.62 -30.27 2.37
C HIS A 556 0.47 -29.36 1.76
N PRO A 557 1.76 -29.71 1.92
CA PRO A 557 2.86 -28.90 1.38
C PRO A 557 2.65 -28.55 -0.10
N PRO A 558 2.58 -27.25 -0.45
CA PRO A 558 2.29 -26.83 -1.81
C PRO A 558 3.48 -27.05 -2.75
N LYS A 559 3.19 -27.19 -4.04
CA LYS A 559 4.22 -27.20 -5.09
C LYS A 559 4.41 -25.78 -5.64
N THR A 560 5.61 -25.49 -6.11
CA THR A 560 5.95 -24.19 -6.72
C THR A 560 5.80 -24.27 -8.24
N PHE A 561 5.07 -23.32 -8.82
CA PHE A 561 4.83 -23.22 -10.26
C PHE A 561 5.28 -21.87 -10.79
N GLN A 562 6.03 -21.86 -11.90
CA GLN A 562 6.39 -20.63 -12.59
C GLN A 562 5.23 -20.18 -13.49
N VAL A 563 4.91 -18.89 -13.47
CA VAL A 563 3.84 -18.32 -14.30
C VAL A 563 4.39 -17.97 -15.69
N GLY A 564 4.14 -18.83 -16.67
CA GLY A 564 4.61 -18.64 -18.05
C GLY A 564 6.13 -18.42 -18.12
N ALA A 565 6.56 -17.41 -18.88
CA ALA A 565 7.97 -17.01 -18.96
C ALA A 565 8.36 -15.90 -17.96
N SER A 566 7.46 -15.54 -17.04
CA SER A 566 7.72 -14.48 -16.06
C SER A 566 8.60 -14.99 -14.90
N ASP A 567 9.07 -14.08 -14.07
CA ASP A 567 9.77 -14.37 -12.82
C ASP A 567 8.83 -14.42 -11.61
N VAL A 568 7.51 -14.57 -11.85
CA VAL A 568 6.48 -14.76 -10.81
C VAL A 568 6.24 -16.25 -10.61
N PHE A 569 6.17 -16.67 -9.34
CA PHE A 569 5.91 -18.06 -8.96
C PHE A 569 4.71 -18.16 -8.02
N LEU A 570 3.96 -19.25 -8.14
CA LEU A 570 2.84 -19.59 -7.27
C LEU A 570 3.16 -20.81 -6.43
N SER A 571 2.81 -20.72 -5.14
CA SER A 571 2.68 -21.84 -4.23
C SER A 571 1.25 -22.36 -4.35
N ILE A 572 1.06 -23.55 -4.91
CA ILE A 572 -0.26 -24.16 -5.14
C ILE A 572 -0.33 -25.50 -4.39
N PRO A 573 -1.22 -25.65 -3.39
CA PRO A 573 -1.55 -26.95 -2.82
C PRO A 573 -2.16 -27.86 -3.88
N THR A 574 -1.56 -29.02 -4.11
CA THR A 574 -2.01 -29.97 -5.15
C THR A 574 -2.62 -31.25 -4.58
N VAL A 575 -2.49 -31.47 -3.28
CA VAL A 575 -2.96 -32.67 -2.58
C VAL A 575 -3.99 -32.25 -1.54
N HIS A 576 -5.05 -33.03 -1.39
CA HIS A 576 -5.97 -32.91 -0.27
C HIS A 576 -6.33 -34.29 0.29
N SER A 577 -6.68 -34.30 1.58
CA SER A 577 -7.28 -35.44 2.26
C SER A 577 -8.73 -35.64 1.81
N ASP A 578 -9.19 -36.89 1.79
CA ASP A 578 -10.55 -37.24 1.42
C ASP A 578 -11.57 -36.75 2.47
N ALA A 579 -12.36 -35.76 2.08
CA ALA A 579 -13.36 -35.10 2.93
C ALA A 579 -14.65 -35.92 3.10
N THR A 580 -14.83 -37.05 2.42
CA THR A 580 -16.03 -37.88 2.55
C THR A 580 -16.11 -38.60 3.90
N LEU A 581 -14.96 -38.80 4.56
CA LEU A 581 -14.85 -39.52 5.83
C LEU A 581 -14.93 -38.60 7.06
N ALA A 582 -14.56 -37.33 6.91
CA ALA A 582 -14.66 -36.28 7.91
C ALA A 582 -14.50 -34.91 7.24
N PRO A 583 -15.00 -33.80 7.83
CA PRO A 583 -14.72 -32.46 7.32
C PRO A 583 -13.21 -32.26 7.15
N ALA A 584 -12.80 -31.83 5.95
CA ALA A 584 -11.42 -31.57 5.60
C ALA A 584 -10.80 -30.59 6.62
N TRP A 585 -9.59 -30.90 7.10
CA TRP A 585 -8.88 -30.03 8.05
C TRP A 585 -8.26 -28.83 7.34
N GLU A 586 -8.04 -28.94 6.04
CA GLU A 586 -7.45 -27.91 5.21
C GLU A 586 -8.30 -26.64 5.20
N ARG A 587 -7.64 -25.47 5.20
CA ARG A 587 -8.22 -24.12 5.27
C ARG A 587 -8.89 -23.75 6.60
N SER A 588 -9.45 -24.71 7.33
CA SER A 588 -10.27 -24.45 8.54
C SER A 588 -9.56 -24.76 9.85
N GLY A 589 -8.68 -25.76 9.84
CA GLY A 589 -8.01 -26.27 11.03
C GLY A 589 -8.87 -27.28 11.79
N ILE A 590 -8.24 -28.06 12.66
CA ILE A 590 -8.90 -29.08 13.47
C ILE A 590 -9.36 -28.45 14.77
N ALA A 591 -10.68 -28.44 14.99
CA ALA A 591 -11.24 -28.08 16.28
C ALA A 591 -10.83 -29.10 17.36
N PRO A 592 -10.46 -28.68 18.57
CA PRO A 592 -10.17 -29.58 19.68
C PRO A 592 -11.45 -30.27 20.19
N HIS A 593 -11.31 -31.40 20.88
CA HIS A 593 -12.43 -32.00 21.62
C HIS A 593 -12.76 -31.16 22.86
N ILE A 594 -11.72 -30.66 23.54
CA ILE A 594 -11.83 -29.80 24.71
C ILE A 594 -11.18 -28.45 24.38
N PRO A 595 -11.99 -27.43 24.02
CA PRO A 595 -11.46 -26.11 23.70
C PRO A 595 -11.02 -25.38 24.96
N VAL A 596 -9.74 -25.04 25.03
CA VAL A 596 -9.10 -24.23 26.07
C VAL A 596 -7.98 -23.41 25.45
N SER A 597 -7.51 -22.35 26.11
CA SER A 597 -6.33 -21.63 25.59
C SER A 597 -5.11 -22.55 25.52
N ALA A 598 -4.19 -22.27 24.60
CA ALA A 598 -2.95 -23.05 24.46
C ALA A 598 -2.19 -23.12 25.78
N ALA A 599 -2.19 -22.04 26.58
CA ALA A 599 -1.57 -22.00 27.91
C ALA A 599 -2.22 -22.97 28.93
N ALA A 600 -3.53 -23.16 28.88
CA ALA A 600 -4.27 -24.02 29.81
C ALA A 600 -4.34 -25.50 29.37
N ALA A 601 -3.97 -25.81 28.13
CA ALA A 601 -4.13 -27.15 27.54
C ALA A 601 -3.39 -28.26 28.31
N LEU A 602 -2.15 -28.01 28.75
CA LEU A 602 -1.34 -29.01 29.45
C LEU A 602 -1.94 -29.38 30.81
N GLU A 603 -2.29 -28.40 31.63
CA GLU A 603 -2.89 -28.67 32.95
C GLU A 603 -4.27 -29.31 32.81
N THR A 604 -5.05 -28.93 31.80
CA THR A 604 -6.33 -29.57 31.47
C THR A 604 -6.12 -31.04 31.13
N ALA A 605 -5.17 -31.36 30.25
CA ALA A 605 -4.85 -32.73 29.85
C ALA A 605 -4.37 -33.59 31.04
N LYS A 606 -3.48 -33.04 31.89
CA LYS A 606 -3.04 -33.70 33.12
C LYS A 606 -4.21 -34.02 34.04
N GLY A 607 -5.12 -33.06 34.25
CA GLY A 607 -6.33 -33.26 35.06
C GLY A 607 -7.22 -34.39 34.54
N ILE A 608 -7.42 -34.46 33.22
CA ILE A 608 -8.23 -35.51 32.60
C ILE A 608 -7.59 -36.89 32.78
N LEU A 609 -6.29 -37.03 32.47
CA LEU A 609 -5.60 -38.32 32.59
C LEU A 609 -5.48 -38.80 34.03
N ASN A 610 -5.18 -37.91 34.98
CA ASN A 610 -5.13 -38.27 36.39
C ASN A 610 -6.48 -38.79 36.90
N LYS A 611 -7.59 -38.16 36.50
CA LYS A 611 -8.94 -38.64 36.84
C LYS A 611 -9.24 -39.99 36.19
N HIS A 612 -8.85 -40.18 34.93
CA HIS A 612 -9.06 -41.42 34.20
C HIS A 612 -8.30 -42.60 34.81
N LEU A 613 -7.00 -42.42 35.09
CA LEU A 613 -6.14 -43.43 35.70
C LEU A 613 -6.51 -43.70 37.15
N GLY A 614 -6.97 -42.68 37.89
CA GLY A 614 -7.46 -42.83 39.25
C GLY A 614 -8.75 -43.65 39.35
N ALA A 615 -9.56 -43.70 38.30
CA ALA A 615 -10.79 -44.51 38.24
C ALA A 615 -10.56 -45.97 37.81
N GLN A 616 -9.34 -46.33 37.39
CA GLN A 616 -8.94 -47.68 36.98
C GLN A 616 -8.16 -48.44 38.06
N LYS A 617 -7.76 -47.76 39.14
CA LYS A 617 -7.23 -48.36 40.37
C LYS A 617 -8.39 -48.74 41.29
#